data_AF-A0A9D4VDA5-F1
#
_entry.id   AF-A0A9D4VDA5-F1
#
_cell.length_a   1.000
_cell.length_b   1.000
_cell.length_c   1.000
_cell.angle_alpha   90.00
_cell.angle_beta   90.00
_cell.angle_gamma   90.00
#
_symmetry.space_group_name_H-M   'P 1'
#
loop_
_entity.id
_entity.type
_entity.pdbx_description
1 polymer ?
#
loop_
_entity_poly.entity_id
_entity_poly.type
_entity_poly.pdbx_seq_one_letter_code
_entity_poly.pdbx_strand_id
1 'polypeptide(L)'
;MAVIENGTLKGLVPEKALFAVNYPGYPASIPRAVETLGGKEAISKARSSETNYIELRFRPEDPYAHPVFGELHGFSGLLLELSVAQDKDKGDQIVRGEITAKVDQSYEFGGLADYQYISPVHVKLEKGRKRRRLQDLRSDQGGTADTEGEEMMVLPPPLFSVKDVPEELVLQPSELTRASQRKALLCQQPWE
;
A
#
# COMPACT_ATOMS: atom_id res chain seq x y z
N MET A 1 27.27 9.67 -17.20
CA MET A 1 26.34 8.94 -18.09
C MET A 1 27.01 8.57 -19.42
N ALA A 2 27.06 7.28 -19.74
CA ALA A 2 27.56 6.75 -21.01
C ALA A 2 26.43 6.60 -22.03
N VAL A 3 26.74 6.62 -23.34
CA VAL A 3 25.74 6.39 -24.39
C VAL A 3 25.34 4.90 -24.38
N ILE A 4 24.05 4.62 -24.52
CA ILE A 4 23.55 3.24 -24.63
C ILE A 4 23.70 2.80 -26.08
N GLU A 5 24.53 1.79 -26.31
CA GLU A 5 24.79 1.24 -27.64
C GLU A 5 24.01 -0.07 -27.79
N ASN A 6 23.12 -0.16 -28.79
CA ASN A 6 22.31 -1.36 -29.06
C ASN A 6 21.56 -1.89 -27.82
N GLY A 7 21.03 -0.99 -26.99
CA GLY A 7 20.33 -1.35 -25.75
C GLY A 7 21.24 -1.85 -24.61
N THR A 8 22.57 -1.80 -24.79
CA THR A 8 23.54 -2.23 -23.78
C THR A 8 24.22 -1.04 -23.14
N LEU A 9 24.25 -1.02 -21.81
CA LEU A 9 25.03 -0.08 -21.01
C LEU A 9 26.17 -0.85 -20.33
N LYS A 10 27.40 -0.35 -20.44
CA LYS A 10 28.58 -0.91 -19.76
C LYS A 10 29.10 0.09 -18.74
N GLY A 11 29.49 -0.38 -17.56
CA GLY A 11 30.01 0.45 -16.49
C GLY A 11 30.45 -0.39 -15.29
N LEU A 12 31.07 0.27 -14.31
CA LEU A 12 31.38 -0.33 -13.01
C LEU A 12 30.17 -0.22 -12.08
N VAL A 13 29.98 -1.21 -11.21
CA VAL A 13 28.95 -1.15 -10.16
C VAL A 13 29.47 -0.24 -9.04
N PRO A 14 28.76 0.85 -8.68
CA PRO A 14 29.17 1.74 -7.60
C PRO A 14 29.11 1.06 -6.23
N GLU A 15 29.96 1.51 -5.29
CA GLU A 15 29.89 1.07 -3.89
C GLU A 15 28.65 1.61 -3.15
N LYS A 16 28.08 2.71 -3.66
CA LYS A 16 26.88 3.34 -3.11
C LYS A 16 25.72 2.33 -3.08
N ALA A 17 25.32 1.96 -1.87
CA ALA A 17 24.21 1.05 -1.61
C ALA A 17 22.95 1.84 -1.25
N LEU A 18 21.81 1.40 -1.78
CA LEU A 18 20.48 1.88 -1.46
C LEU A 18 19.58 0.70 -1.09
N PHE A 19 18.40 1.02 -0.56
CA PHE A 19 17.31 0.07 -0.40
C PHE A 19 16.08 0.60 -1.16
N ALA A 20 15.24 -0.32 -1.60
CA ALA A 20 13.98 0.00 -2.25
C ALA A 20 12.80 -0.11 -1.27
N VAL A 21 11.72 0.61 -1.56
CA VAL A 21 10.42 0.42 -0.91
C VAL A 21 9.41 0.17 -2.01
N ASN A 22 8.89 -1.05 -2.09
CA ASN A 22 7.88 -1.43 -3.06
C ASN A 22 6.50 -0.99 -2.55
N TYR A 23 6.20 0.29 -2.73
CA TYR A 23 4.99 0.93 -2.19
C TYR A 23 3.71 0.31 -2.80
N PRO A 24 2.75 -0.19 -1.99
CA PRO A 24 1.56 -0.90 -2.47
C PRO A 24 0.44 0.06 -2.86
N GLY A 25 0.71 0.96 -3.82
CA GLY A 25 -0.26 1.95 -4.30
C GLY A 25 0.34 3.03 -5.17
N TYR A 26 -0.49 4.01 -5.53
CA TYR A 26 -0.12 5.13 -6.39
C TYR A 26 -0.22 6.45 -5.62
N PRO A 27 0.82 6.84 -4.86
CA PRO A 27 0.83 8.10 -4.15
C PRO A 27 0.83 9.27 -5.15
N ALA A 28 0.15 10.36 -4.80
CA ALA A 28 0.08 11.55 -5.66
C ALA A 28 1.46 12.19 -5.90
N SER A 29 2.42 11.96 -5.00
CA SER A 29 3.80 12.43 -5.11
C SER A 29 4.74 11.61 -4.22
N ILE A 30 6.06 11.70 -4.47
CA ILE A 30 7.07 11.05 -3.62
C ILE A 30 7.03 11.60 -2.18
N PRO A 31 6.94 12.92 -1.92
CA PRO A 31 6.77 13.43 -0.57
C PRO A 31 5.56 12.84 0.15
N ARG A 32 4.43 12.67 -0.56
CA ARG A 32 3.24 12.03 0.02
C ARG A 32 3.50 10.57 0.40
N ALA A 33 4.22 9.82 -0.45
CA ALA A 33 4.61 8.44 -0.13
C ALA A 33 5.52 8.38 1.11
N VAL A 34 6.43 9.34 1.26
CA VAL A 34 7.32 9.41 2.43
C VAL A 34 6.53 9.76 3.69
N GLU A 35 5.54 10.66 3.58
CA GLU A 35 4.65 11.02 4.69
C GLU A 35 3.80 9.84 5.17
N THR A 36 3.21 9.05 4.26
CA THR A 36 2.43 7.85 4.61
C THR A 36 3.28 6.76 5.26
N LEU A 37 4.60 6.76 5.03
CA LEU A 37 5.57 5.90 5.72
C LEU A 37 6.07 6.49 7.06
N GLY A 38 5.43 7.54 7.57
CA GLY A 38 5.80 8.19 8.83
C GLY A 38 6.95 9.20 8.72
N GLY A 39 7.35 9.56 7.50
CA GLY A 39 8.44 10.49 7.25
C GLY A 39 9.82 9.82 7.22
N LYS A 40 10.84 10.61 6.83
CA LYS A 40 12.23 10.11 6.71
C LYS A 40 12.78 9.57 8.02
N GLU A 41 12.38 10.16 9.14
CA GLU A 41 12.82 9.75 10.49
C GLU A 41 12.27 8.37 10.86
N ALA A 42 10.98 8.11 10.62
CA ALA A 42 10.38 6.81 10.87
C ALA A 42 11.02 5.71 10.00
N ILE A 43 11.29 6.00 8.73
CA ILE A 43 12.00 5.09 7.81
C ILE A 43 13.40 4.78 8.35
N SER A 44 14.15 5.81 8.77
CA SER A 44 15.49 5.62 9.34
C SER A 44 15.47 4.83 10.65
N LYS A 45 14.43 5.05 11.47
CA LYS A 45 14.23 4.35 12.74
C LYS A 45 13.89 2.88 12.50
N ALA A 46 12.99 2.59 11.56
CA ALA A 46 12.65 1.22 11.16
C ALA A 46 13.89 0.42 10.77
N ARG A 47 14.77 1.02 9.96
CA ARG A 47 16.06 0.45 9.53
C ARG A 47 17.08 0.19 10.63
N SER A 48 16.93 0.86 11.76
CA SER A 48 17.83 0.73 12.91
C SER A 48 17.23 -0.17 14.00
N SER A 49 15.97 -0.60 13.83
CA SER A 49 15.25 -1.46 14.76
C SER A 49 15.61 -2.91 14.54
N GLU A 50 15.51 -3.74 15.59
CA GLU A 50 15.72 -5.19 15.48
C GLU A 50 14.67 -5.84 14.57
N THR A 51 13.41 -5.41 14.67
CA THR A 51 12.30 -5.94 13.87
C THR A 51 12.38 -5.58 12.39
N ASN A 52 13.07 -4.48 12.08
CA ASN A 52 13.24 -3.95 10.73
C ASN A 52 11.97 -3.74 9.91
N TYR A 53 10.76 -3.73 10.49
CA TYR A 53 9.51 -3.46 9.78
C TYR A 53 9.28 -1.98 9.54
N ILE A 54 8.68 -1.66 8.38
CA ILE A 54 8.22 -0.31 8.06
C ILE A 54 6.69 -0.24 8.15
N GLU A 55 6.17 0.80 8.78
CA GLU A 55 4.73 1.06 8.83
C GLU A 55 4.30 1.94 7.65
N LEU A 56 3.19 1.57 7.02
CA LEU A 56 2.51 2.36 6.02
C LEU A 56 1.10 2.71 6.50
N ARG A 57 0.81 4.00 6.65
CA ARG A 57 -0.53 4.53 6.95
C ARG A 57 -1.05 5.31 5.76
N PHE A 58 -2.08 4.80 5.08
CA PHE A 58 -2.69 5.48 3.93
C PHE A 58 -3.34 6.83 4.28
N ARG A 59 -3.73 7.01 5.55
CA ARG A 59 -4.34 8.23 6.10
C ARG A 59 -3.53 8.68 7.33
N PRO A 60 -2.31 9.22 7.14
CA PRO A 60 -1.44 9.61 8.24
C PRO A 60 -2.05 10.70 9.14
N GLU A 61 -3.05 11.43 8.65
CA GLU A 61 -3.79 12.45 9.41
C GLU A 61 -4.86 11.87 10.33
N ASP A 62 -5.28 10.62 10.13
CA ASP A 62 -6.28 9.94 10.96
C ASP A 62 -5.58 9.05 12.01
N PRO A 63 -5.66 9.38 13.31
CA PRO A 63 -5.05 8.59 14.37
C PRO A 63 -5.56 7.14 14.45
N TYR A 64 -6.78 6.90 13.95
CA TYR A 64 -7.42 5.58 13.97
C TYR A 64 -7.12 4.76 12.71
N ALA A 65 -6.34 5.27 11.77
CA ALA A 65 -5.93 4.51 10.60
C ALA A 65 -4.95 3.41 11.01
N HIS A 66 -5.36 2.15 10.85
CA HIS A 66 -4.49 1.00 11.12
C HIS A 66 -3.41 0.90 10.04
N PRO A 67 -2.14 0.67 10.41
CA PRO A 67 -1.04 0.57 9.46
C PRO A 67 -1.05 -0.76 8.71
N VAL A 68 -0.36 -0.78 7.57
CA VAL A 68 0.10 -2.00 6.88
C VAL A 68 1.61 -2.10 7.10
N PHE A 69 2.11 -3.31 7.30
CA PHE A 69 3.52 -3.53 7.59
C PHE A 69 4.26 -4.01 6.34
N GLY A 70 5.41 -3.40 6.09
CA GLY A 70 6.35 -3.81 5.05
C GLY A 70 7.53 -4.53 5.67
N GLU A 71 7.87 -5.69 5.10
CA GLU A 71 8.95 -6.55 5.56
C GLU A 71 10.19 -6.39 4.69
N LEU A 72 11.36 -6.44 5.32
CA LEU A 72 12.63 -6.31 4.62
C LEU A 72 13.01 -7.65 3.96
N HIS A 73 13.20 -7.62 2.65
CA HIS A 73 13.63 -8.74 1.84
C HIS A 73 15.02 -8.47 1.25
N GLY A 74 15.82 -9.53 1.13
CA GLY A 74 17.07 -9.48 0.39
C GLY A 74 16.79 -9.33 -1.11
N PHE A 75 17.45 -8.38 -1.75
CA PHE A 75 17.27 -8.07 -3.16
C PHE A 75 18.64 -7.87 -3.83
N SER A 76 18.74 -8.03 -5.13
CA SER A 76 19.98 -7.76 -5.86
C SER A 76 19.64 -7.02 -7.14
N GLY A 77 19.56 -5.70 -7.05
CA GLY A 77 19.26 -4.82 -8.17
C GLY A 77 20.25 -3.68 -8.34
N LEU A 78 20.12 -2.97 -9.45
CA LEU A 78 20.90 -1.79 -9.78
C LEU A 78 19.94 -0.62 -10.07
N LEU A 79 20.27 0.57 -9.59
CA LEU A 79 19.58 1.79 -9.95
C LEU A 79 20.25 2.39 -11.19
N LEU A 80 19.48 2.52 -12.27
CA LEU A 80 19.92 3.09 -13.54
C LEU A 80 19.29 4.47 -13.72
N GLU A 81 20.12 5.48 -13.88
CA GLU A 81 19.68 6.80 -14.30
C GLU A 81 19.76 6.89 -15.83
N LEU A 82 18.65 7.24 -16.47
CA LEU A 82 18.55 7.35 -17.92
C LEU A 82 18.21 8.79 -18.30
N SER A 83 18.93 9.34 -19.27
CA SER A 83 18.64 10.64 -19.86
C SER A 83 18.44 10.47 -21.37
N VAL A 84 17.38 11.06 -21.91
CA VAL A 84 17.09 11.05 -23.34
C VAL A 84 17.33 12.45 -23.89
N ALA A 85 18.14 12.57 -24.92
CA ALA A 85 18.39 13.81 -25.64
C ALA A 85 18.03 13.65 -27.11
N GLN A 86 17.55 14.73 -27.76
CA GLN A 86 17.36 14.75 -29.20
C GLN A 86 18.68 15.12 -29.89
N ASP A 87 19.07 14.33 -30.87
CA ASP A 87 20.17 14.68 -31.77
C ASP A 87 19.72 15.82 -32.69
N LYS A 88 20.44 16.94 -32.66
CA LYS A 88 20.12 18.13 -33.44
C LYS A 88 20.35 17.94 -34.94
N ASP A 89 21.22 17.00 -35.31
CA ASP A 89 21.66 16.84 -36.70
C ASP A 89 20.88 15.74 -37.44
N LYS A 90 20.40 14.70 -36.74
CA LYS A 90 19.71 13.54 -37.35
C LYS A 90 18.27 13.33 -36.92
N GLY A 91 17.78 14.05 -35.89
CA GLY A 91 16.45 13.84 -35.32
C GLY A 91 16.30 12.54 -34.53
N ASP A 92 17.36 11.75 -34.39
CA ASP A 92 17.38 10.52 -33.59
C ASP A 92 17.47 10.81 -32.09
N GLN A 93 16.88 9.94 -31.27
CA GLN A 93 16.98 10.03 -29.82
C GLN A 93 18.26 9.36 -29.32
N ILE A 94 19.13 10.11 -28.66
CA ILE A 94 20.31 9.60 -27.98
C ILE A 94 19.95 9.33 -26.53
N VAL A 95 19.96 8.05 -26.14
CA VAL A 95 19.77 7.62 -24.75
C VAL A 95 21.13 7.46 -24.09
N ARG A 96 21.31 8.11 -22.94
CA ARG A 96 22.48 7.94 -22.08
C ARG A 96 22.05 7.32 -20.76
N GLY A 97 22.87 6.42 -20.23
CA GLY A 97 22.62 5.73 -18.97
C GLY A 97 23.81 5.81 -18.02
N GLU A 98 23.53 5.67 -16.73
CA GLU A 98 24.53 5.52 -15.68
C GLU A 98 24.02 4.56 -14.61
N ILE A 99 24.90 3.69 -14.12
CA ILE A 99 24.62 2.85 -12.96
C ILE A 99 24.94 3.72 -11.73
N THR A 100 23.93 4.15 -11.00
CA THR A 100 24.07 5.15 -9.93
C THR A 100 24.26 4.51 -8.55
N ALA A 101 23.70 3.31 -8.34
CA ALA A 101 23.80 2.60 -7.06
C ALA A 101 23.44 1.12 -7.20
N LYS A 102 23.87 0.31 -6.23
CA LYS A 102 23.34 -1.04 -5.98
C LYS A 102 22.17 -0.99 -5.00
N VAL A 103 21.22 -1.91 -5.15
CA VAL A 103 20.05 -2.06 -4.28
C VAL A 103 20.05 -3.47 -3.73
N ASP A 104 20.42 -3.60 -2.46
CA ASP A 104 20.68 -4.91 -1.84
C ASP A 104 19.46 -5.43 -1.03
N GLN A 105 18.48 -4.55 -0.79
CA GLN A 105 17.32 -4.85 0.05
C GLN A 105 16.09 -4.09 -0.44
N SER A 106 14.91 -4.69 -0.29
CA SER A 106 13.61 -4.09 -0.61
C SER A 106 12.64 -4.28 0.55
N TYR A 107 11.82 -3.27 0.81
CA TYR A 107 10.62 -3.42 1.64
C TYR A 107 9.45 -3.88 0.79
N GLU A 108 8.77 -4.94 1.21
CA GLU A 108 7.63 -5.52 0.52
C GLU A 108 6.42 -5.64 1.45
N PHE A 109 5.25 -5.28 0.96
CA PHE A 109 4.00 -5.26 1.74
C PHE A 109 3.15 -6.44 1.31
N GLY A 110 3.48 -7.63 1.84
CA GLY A 110 2.77 -8.87 1.54
C GLY A 110 1.49 -9.06 2.36
N GLY A 111 1.43 -8.47 3.57
CA GLY A 111 0.27 -8.54 4.45
C GLY A 111 -0.91 -7.72 3.93
N LEU A 112 -2.12 -8.25 4.12
CA LEU A 112 -3.36 -7.55 3.81
C LEU A 112 -3.61 -6.42 4.83
N ALA A 113 -4.24 -5.35 4.37
CA ALA A 113 -4.65 -4.27 5.25
C ALA A 113 -5.77 -4.71 6.19
N ASP A 114 -5.69 -4.26 7.45
CA ASP A 114 -6.77 -4.47 8.41
C ASP A 114 -8.03 -3.64 8.05
N TYR A 115 -9.17 -4.05 8.60
CA TYR A 115 -10.40 -3.28 8.56
C TYR A 115 -10.19 -1.89 9.16
N GLN A 116 -10.76 -0.89 8.51
CA GLN A 116 -10.55 0.51 8.91
C GLN A 116 -11.81 1.06 9.58
N TYR A 117 -11.61 1.74 10.70
CA TYR A 117 -12.64 2.55 11.32
C TYR A 117 -12.56 3.99 10.77
N ILE A 118 -13.72 4.56 10.42
CA ILE A 118 -13.84 5.97 10.02
C ILE A 118 -14.72 6.65 11.05
N SER A 119 -14.14 7.55 11.84
CA SER A 119 -14.89 8.32 12.83
C SER A 119 -16.02 9.13 12.15
N PRO A 120 -17.24 9.16 12.73
CA PRO A 120 -18.35 9.97 12.24
C PRO A 120 -17.99 11.46 12.06
N VAL A 121 -17.07 11.98 12.87
CA VAL A 121 -16.56 13.37 12.77
C VAL A 121 -15.85 13.58 11.42
N HIS A 122 -15.04 12.61 10.97
CA HIS A 122 -14.39 12.66 9.65
C HIS A 122 -15.41 12.53 8.52
N VAL A 123 -16.47 11.74 8.69
CA VAL A 123 -17.57 11.65 7.71
C VAL A 123 -18.29 13.00 7.58
N LYS A 124 -18.54 13.70 8.69
CA LYS A 124 -19.17 15.04 8.71
C LYS A 124 -18.25 16.08 8.03
N LEU A 125 -16.95 16.07 8.32
CA LEU A 125 -15.94 16.95 7.69
C LEU A 125 -15.84 16.75 6.17
N GLU A 126 -15.77 15.51 5.69
CA GLU A 126 -15.70 15.21 4.26
C GLU A 126 -17.01 15.53 3.52
N LYS A 127 -18.17 15.25 4.14
CA LYS A 127 -19.47 15.71 3.62
C LYS A 127 -19.54 17.24 3.59
N GLY A 128 -18.98 17.92 4.59
CA GLY A 128 -18.88 19.38 4.64
C GLY A 128 -17.98 19.95 3.53
N ARG A 129 -16.80 19.36 3.29
CA ARG A 129 -15.90 19.72 2.18
C ARG A 129 -16.53 19.48 0.81
N LYS A 130 -17.24 18.36 0.64
CA LYS A 130 -17.99 18.05 -0.60
C LYS A 130 -19.16 19.01 -0.80
N ARG A 131 -19.88 19.37 0.27
CA ARG A 131 -20.93 20.41 0.25
C ARG A 131 -20.35 21.78 -0.10
N ARG A 132 -19.18 22.16 0.42
CA ARG A 132 -18.49 23.40 0.04
C ARG A 132 -18.09 23.42 -1.44
N ARG A 133 -17.53 22.32 -1.96
CA ARG A 133 -17.25 22.17 -3.41
C ARG A 133 -18.49 22.26 -4.30
N LEU A 134 -19.66 21.89 -3.78
CA LEU A 134 -20.95 22.00 -4.48
C LEU A 134 -21.63 23.38 -4.26
N GLN A 135 -21.41 24.00 -3.11
CA GLN A 135 -21.89 25.35 -2.75
C GLN A 135 -21.13 26.45 -3.48
N ASP A 136 -19.87 26.23 -3.88
CA ASP A 136 -19.18 27.14 -4.82
C ASP A 136 -19.86 27.21 -6.20
N LEU A 137 -20.81 26.30 -6.49
CA LEU A 137 -21.69 26.36 -7.67
C LEU A 137 -23.12 26.78 -7.36
N ARG A 138 -23.52 26.86 -6.08
CA ARG A 138 -24.87 27.27 -5.64
C ARG A 138 -24.79 27.90 -4.24
N SER A 139 -24.65 29.22 -4.20
CA SER A 139 -25.18 29.99 -3.10
C SER A 139 -26.68 29.78 -3.05
N ASP A 140 -27.21 29.23 -1.96
CA ASP A 140 -28.16 29.91 -1.08
C ASP A 140 -28.77 28.94 -0.04
N GLN A 141 -28.88 29.46 1.18
CA GLN A 141 -29.79 29.15 2.28
C GLN A 141 -30.12 27.71 2.75
N GLY A 142 -30.14 27.57 4.09
CA GLY A 142 -31.02 26.64 4.81
C GLY A 142 -30.30 25.77 5.84
N GLY A 143 -30.21 26.25 7.08
CA GLY A 143 -29.83 25.42 8.23
C GLY A 143 -30.95 24.46 8.64
N THR A 144 -30.62 23.39 9.35
CA THR A 144 -31.51 22.72 10.31
C THR A 144 -30.75 21.73 11.20
N ALA A 145 -30.92 21.96 12.50
CA ALA A 145 -30.97 21.04 13.65
C ALA A 145 -29.82 20.06 13.90
N ASP A 146 -28.96 20.49 14.83
CA ASP A 146 -28.15 19.65 15.70
C ASP A 146 -29.00 18.58 16.38
N THR A 147 -28.61 17.32 16.21
CA THR A 147 -29.03 16.23 17.10
C THR A 147 -27.78 15.80 17.86
N GLU A 148 -27.54 16.48 18.99
CA GLU A 148 -26.62 16.05 20.04
C GLU A 148 -27.21 14.80 20.71
N GLY A 149 -27.03 13.64 20.08
CA GLY A 149 -27.24 12.35 20.70
C GLY A 149 -25.87 11.82 21.11
N GLU A 150 -25.57 11.90 22.40
CA GLU A 150 -24.45 11.28 23.13
C GLU A 150 -23.59 10.34 22.25
N GLU A 151 -22.59 10.91 21.55
CA GLU A 151 -21.61 10.14 20.79
C GLU A 151 -20.77 9.37 21.82
N MET A 152 -21.22 8.15 22.16
CA MET A 152 -20.43 7.20 22.96
C MET A 152 -19.03 7.16 22.35
N MET A 153 -18.03 7.55 23.13
CA MET A 153 -16.62 7.51 22.74
C MET A 153 -16.20 6.05 22.54
N VAL A 154 -16.52 5.50 21.37
CA VAL A 154 -16.09 4.15 20.98
C VAL A 154 -14.64 4.26 20.56
N LEU A 155 -13.73 3.94 21.49
CA LEU A 155 -12.34 3.71 21.15
C LEU A 155 -12.30 2.43 20.30
N PRO A 156 -11.90 2.50 19.02
CA PRO A 156 -11.79 1.31 18.20
C PRO A 156 -10.68 0.41 18.76
N PRO A 157 -10.81 -0.91 18.60
CA PRO A 157 -9.73 -1.81 18.97
C PRO A 157 -8.44 -1.47 18.19
N PRO A 158 -7.27 -1.79 18.77
CA PRO A 158 -5.99 -1.56 18.10
C PRO A 158 -5.82 -2.37 16.82
N LEU A 159 -6.49 -3.54 16.73
CA LEU A 159 -6.54 -4.42 15.56
C LEU A 159 -7.95 -5.00 15.45
N PHE A 160 -8.51 -5.04 14.24
CA PHE A 160 -9.78 -5.73 13.95
C PHE A 160 -9.54 -7.15 13.43
N SER A 161 -8.44 -7.36 12.70
CA SER A 161 -8.04 -8.66 12.16
C SER A 161 -6.93 -9.26 12.99
N VAL A 162 -7.09 -10.53 13.33
CA VAL A 162 -6.06 -11.30 14.05
C VAL A 162 -4.92 -11.72 13.11
N LYS A 163 -5.21 -11.81 11.81
CA LYS A 163 -4.28 -12.27 10.77
C LYS A 163 -4.37 -11.36 9.55
N ASP A 164 -3.22 -11.03 9.01
CA ASP A 164 -3.04 -10.22 7.81
C ASP A 164 -2.61 -11.07 6.59
N VAL A 165 -2.15 -12.30 6.79
CA VAL A 165 -1.85 -13.25 5.72
C VAL A 165 -2.98 -14.26 5.50
N PRO A 166 -3.31 -14.59 4.23
CA PRO A 166 -4.29 -15.62 3.95
C PRO A 166 -3.75 -16.99 4.38
N GLU A 167 -4.53 -17.71 5.18
CA GLU A 167 -4.20 -19.06 5.62
C GLU A 167 -5.19 -20.08 5.06
N GLU A 168 -4.67 -21.24 4.69
CA GLU A 168 -5.48 -22.39 4.34
C GLU A 168 -6.04 -23.03 5.62
N LEU A 169 -7.24 -22.59 6.01
CA LEU A 169 -7.95 -23.16 7.13
C LEU A 169 -8.59 -24.48 6.69
N VAL A 170 -8.06 -25.60 7.16
CA VAL A 170 -8.76 -26.89 7.09
C VAL A 170 -9.93 -26.83 8.06
N LEU A 171 -11.07 -26.32 7.58
CA LEU A 171 -12.31 -26.34 8.34
C LEU A 171 -12.68 -27.80 8.58
N GLN A 172 -12.77 -28.20 9.85
CA GLN A 172 -13.35 -29.50 10.17
C GLN A 172 -14.76 -29.53 9.57
N PRO A 173 -15.10 -30.53 8.72
CA PRO A 173 -16.44 -30.63 8.16
C PRO A 173 -17.43 -30.67 9.30
N SER A 174 -18.35 -29.70 9.36
CA SER A 174 -19.43 -29.73 10.34
C SER A 174 -20.24 -31.02 10.14
N GLU A 175 -20.80 -31.58 11.21
CA GLU A 175 -21.59 -32.82 11.18
C GLU A 175 -22.77 -32.76 10.16
N LEU A 176 -23.25 -31.55 9.85
CA LEU A 176 -24.25 -31.28 8.82
C LEU A 176 -23.72 -31.60 7.40
N THR A 177 -22.45 -31.27 7.12
CA THR A 177 -21.77 -31.58 5.85
C THR A 177 -21.51 -33.07 5.68
N ARG A 178 -21.17 -33.79 6.77
CA ARG A 178 -20.98 -35.26 6.77
C ARG A 178 -22.28 -36.00 6.45
N ALA A 179 -23.43 -35.52 6.93
CA ALA A 179 -24.73 -36.11 6.65
C ALA A 179 -25.11 -35.99 5.16
N SER A 180 -24.78 -34.87 4.52
CA SER A 180 -25.06 -34.65 3.09
C SER A 180 -24.18 -35.51 2.18
N GLN A 181 -22.91 -35.72 2.54
CA GLN A 181 -22.02 -36.65 1.80
C GLN A 181 -22.45 -38.12 1.94
N ARG A 182 -22.94 -38.53 3.12
CA ARG A 182 -23.51 -39.89 3.30
C ARG A 182 -24.75 -40.12 2.45
N LYS A 183 -25.62 -39.12 2.27
CA LYS A 183 -26.77 -39.21 1.35
C LYS A 183 -26.35 -39.30 -0.12
N ALA A 184 -25.34 -38.52 -0.53
CA ALA A 184 -24.83 -38.56 -1.90
C ALA A 184 -24.20 -39.92 -2.29
N LEU A 185 -23.54 -40.59 -1.34
CA LEU A 185 -22.97 -41.93 -1.55
C LEU A 185 -24.03 -43.05 -1.55
N LEU A 186 -25.17 -42.88 -0.87
CA LEU A 186 -26.28 -43.84 -0.93
C LEU A 186 -27.12 -43.73 -2.22
N CYS A 187 -27.12 -42.58 -2.89
CA CYS A 187 -27.88 -42.37 -4.13
C CYS A 187 -27.17 -42.83 -5.40
N GLN A 188 -25.95 -43.37 -5.30
CA GLN A 188 -25.25 -44.04 -6.39
C GLN A 188 -25.32 -45.56 -6.21
N GLN A 189 -26.52 -46.12 -6.39
CA GLN A 189 -26.67 -47.54 -6.65
C GLN A 189 -27.10 -47.68 -8.11
N PRO A 190 -26.41 -48.49 -8.93
CA PRO A 190 -26.70 -48.62 -10.35
C PRO A 190 -28.04 -49.34 -10.54
N TRP A 191 -28.89 -48.79 -11.39
CA TRP A 191 -29.96 -49.56 -12.02
C TRP A 191 -29.30 -50.37 -13.14
N GLU A 192 -29.47 -51.69 -13.13
CA GLU A 192 -29.28 -52.54 -14.32
C GLU A 192 -30.21 -52.09 -15.46
#